data_AF-A0A836QK86-F1
#
_entry.id   AF-A0A836QK86-F1
#
_cell.length_a   1.000
_cell.length_b   1.000
_cell.length_c   1.000
_cell.angle_alpha   90.00
_cell.angle_beta   90.00
_cell.angle_gamma   90.00
#
_symmetry.space_group_name_H-M   'P 1'
#
loop_
_entity.id
_entity.type
_entity.pdbx_description
1 polymer ?
#
loop_
_entity_poly.entity_id
_entity_poly.type
_entity_poly.pdbx_seq_one_letter_code
_entity_poly.pdbx_strand_id
1 'polypeptide(L)'
;MRTLNDAGVNAGVLMSPIVPGITSHPAKLQRTVRAIADHGACFMGASLLHLEGGTRTHFLEFLSREFPHLSARYGSLYAGKYARKSYAVQVRAILDALKQRYSVRQPPMRAVQDVNSEDHPAEERQLEQGRFPWHQ
;
A
#
# COMPACT_ATOMS: atom_id res chain seq x y z
N MET A 1 1.70 -8.51 13.95
CA MET A 1 2.77 -9.11 13.11
C MET A 1 3.45 -10.26 13.83
N ARG A 2 4.17 -10.04 14.94
CA ARG A 2 4.79 -11.11 15.74
C ARG A 2 3.90 -12.35 15.94
N THR A 3 2.68 -12.18 16.48
CA THR A 3 1.73 -13.28 16.67
C THR A 3 1.46 -14.12 15.41
N LEU A 4 1.33 -13.49 14.24
CA LEU A 4 1.10 -14.19 12.98
C LEU A 4 2.37 -14.92 12.51
N ASN A 5 3.51 -14.26 12.62
CA ASN A 5 4.79 -14.80 12.19
C ASN A 5 5.26 -15.97 13.09
N ASP A 6 5.04 -15.86 14.40
CA ASP A 6 5.31 -16.91 15.39
C ASP A 6 4.39 -18.12 15.15
N ALA A 7 3.18 -17.90 14.64
CA ALA A 7 2.26 -18.94 14.18
C ALA A 7 2.59 -19.48 12.77
N GLY A 8 3.70 -19.06 12.15
CA GLY A 8 4.15 -19.52 10.83
C GLY A 8 3.50 -18.85 9.63
N VAL A 9 2.66 -17.83 9.84
CA VAL A 9 2.05 -17.02 8.76
C VAL A 9 2.99 -15.88 8.40
N ASN A 10 3.47 -15.84 7.15
CA ASN A 10 4.29 -14.74 6.66
C ASN A 10 3.46 -13.46 6.50
N ALA A 11 3.49 -12.58 7.51
CA ALA A 11 2.73 -11.33 7.51
C ALA A 11 3.62 -10.09 7.30
N GLY A 12 3.14 -9.14 6.50
CA GLY A 12 3.86 -7.93 6.13
C GLY A 12 2.96 -6.71 6.00
N VAL A 13 3.57 -5.54 5.77
CA VAL A 13 2.84 -4.25 5.72
C VAL A 13 2.84 -3.68 4.31
N LEU A 14 1.67 -3.23 3.85
CA LEU A 14 1.53 -2.43 2.63
C LEU A 14 1.31 -0.96 3.00
N MET A 15 2.30 -0.12 2.77
CA MET A 15 2.17 1.34 2.92
C MET A 15 1.45 1.91 1.69
N SER A 16 0.11 1.97 1.74
CA SER A 16 -0.73 2.39 0.62
C SER A 16 -1.91 3.27 1.06
N PRO A 17 -2.11 4.47 0.48
CA PRO A 17 -1.19 5.18 -0.41
C PRO A 17 -0.12 5.97 0.36
N ILE A 18 1.09 6.06 -0.20
CA ILE A 18 2.02 7.15 0.10
C ILE A 18 1.54 8.39 -0.66
N VAL A 19 1.26 9.46 0.07
CA VAL A 19 0.65 10.71 -0.40
C VAL A 19 1.74 11.78 -0.50
N PRO A 20 2.05 12.28 -1.72
CA PRO A 20 3.11 13.27 -1.90
C PRO A 20 2.92 14.54 -1.06
N GLY A 21 3.96 14.95 -0.35
CA GLY A 21 3.94 16.14 0.51
C GLY A 21 3.22 15.95 1.85
N ILE A 22 2.44 14.87 2.03
CA ILE A 22 1.71 14.60 3.27
C ILE A 22 2.33 13.44 4.05
N THR A 23 2.38 12.25 3.46
CA THR A 23 2.97 11.05 4.11
C THR A 23 4.32 10.65 3.52
N SER A 24 4.72 11.25 2.40
CA SER A 24 6.00 10.96 1.72
C SER A 24 7.23 11.65 2.30
N HIS A 25 7.09 12.43 3.38
CA HIS A 25 8.22 13.14 3.98
C HIS A 25 9.24 12.12 4.54
N PRO A 26 10.57 12.26 4.28
CA PRO A 26 11.56 11.24 4.64
C PRO A 26 11.51 10.82 6.11
N ALA A 27 11.36 11.77 7.04
CA ALA A 27 11.26 11.45 8.47
C ALA A 27 9.98 10.65 8.82
N LYS A 28 8.86 10.88 8.11
CA LYS A 28 7.63 10.09 8.30
C LYS A 28 7.82 8.68 7.76
N LEU A 29 8.38 8.55 6.55
CA LEU A 29 8.72 7.24 5.97
C LEU A 29 9.66 6.46 6.88
N GLN A 30 10.71 7.09 7.40
CA GLN A 30 11.66 6.48 8.31
C GLN A 30 10.99 5.97 9.59
N ARG A 31 10.14 6.80 10.23
CA ARG A 31 9.41 6.38 11.43
C ARG A 31 8.51 5.19 11.17
N THR A 32 7.77 5.19 10.06
CA THR A 32 6.90 4.08 9.70
C THR A 32 7.69 2.82 9.38
N VAL A 33 8.77 2.92 8.59
CA VAL A 33 9.61 1.75 8.24
C VAL A 33 10.27 1.14 9.48
N ARG A 34 10.77 1.99 10.38
CA ARG A 34 11.30 1.54 11.67
C ARG A 34 10.23 0.80 12.48
N ALA A 35 9.04 1.37 12.64
CA ALA A 35 7.95 0.72 13.37
C ALA A 35 7.58 -0.64 12.75
N ILE A 36 7.54 -0.73 11.41
CA ILE A 36 7.27 -1.99 10.70
C ILE A 36 8.33 -3.05 11.03
N ALA A 37 9.61 -2.66 11.06
CA ALA A 37 10.71 -3.53 11.46
C ALA A 37 10.61 -3.96 12.94
N ASP A 38 10.36 -3.01 13.85
CA ASP A 38 10.29 -3.24 15.31
C ASP A 38 9.14 -4.21 15.67
N HIS A 39 8.04 -4.18 14.90
CA HIS A 39 6.92 -5.12 15.05
C HIS A 39 7.12 -6.46 14.33
N GLY A 40 8.28 -6.68 13.70
CA GLY A 40 8.69 -7.96 13.14
C GLY A 40 8.02 -8.32 11.82
N ALA A 41 7.59 -7.35 11.01
CA ALA A 41 7.00 -7.65 9.70
C ALA A 41 7.98 -8.43 8.81
N CYS A 42 7.48 -9.49 8.19
CA CYS A 42 8.23 -10.32 7.24
C CYS A 42 8.37 -9.67 5.87
N PHE A 43 7.57 -8.68 5.50
CA PHE A 43 7.80 -7.96 4.25
C PHE A 43 7.17 -6.58 4.30
N MET A 44 7.57 -5.74 3.34
CA MET A 44 6.98 -4.43 3.15
C MET A 44 6.80 -4.09 1.68
N GLY A 45 5.57 -3.75 1.32
CA GLY A 45 5.20 -3.10 0.06
C GLY A 45 4.89 -1.60 0.25
N ALA A 46 4.91 -0.85 -0.84
CA ALA A 46 4.45 0.53 -0.86
C ALA A 46 3.97 0.94 -2.25
N SER A 47 2.87 1.69 -2.29
CA SER A 47 2.30 2.30 -3.49
C SER A 47 2.21 3.82 -3.31
N LEU A 48 2.36 4.56 -4.40
CA LEU A 48 2.04 5.99 -4.40
C LEU A 48 0.55 6.18 -4.67
N LEU A 49 0.02 7.30 -4.17
CA LEU A 49 -1.33 7.75 -4.47
C LEU A 49 -1.60 7.72 -5.98
N HIS A 50 -2.71 7.07 -6.34
CA HIS A 50 -3.24 6.93 -7.68
C HIS A 50 -4.52 7.77 -7.79
N LEU A 51 -4.57 8.68 -8.77
CA LEU A 51 -5.65 9.65 -8.95
C LEU A 51 -6.41 9.38 -10.24
N GLU A 52 -7.42 8.52 -10.18
CA GLU A 52 -8.25 8.14 -11.33
C GLU A 52 -9.74 8.39 -11.03
N GLY A 53 -10.49 8.78 -12.05
CA GLY A 53 -11.94 8.99 -11.95
C GLY A 53 -12.35 9.92 -10.81
N GLY A 54 -13.44 9.58 -10.13
CA GLY A 54 -13.99 10.36 -9.01
C GLY A 54 -13.01 10.59 -7.86
N THR A 55 -12.09 9.65 -7.60
CA THR A 55 -11.05 9.79 -6.57
C THR A 55 -10.18 11.02 -6.83
N ARG A 56 -9.87 11.31 -8.10
CA ARG A 56 -9.08 12.48 -8.47
C ARG A 56 -9.80 13.77 -8.08
N THR A 57 -11.08 13.89 -8.44
CA THR A 57 -11.88 15.08 -8.18
C THR A 57 -11.98 15.33 -6.68
N HIS A 58 -12.46 14.34 -5.92
CA HIS A 58 -12.65 14.48 -4.48
C HIS A 58 -11.34 14.71 -3.74
N PHE A 59 -10.26 14.02 -4.11
CA PHE A 59 -8.97 14.22 -3.45
C PHE A 59 -8.39 15.61 -3.72
N LEU A 60 -8.50 16.13 -4.94
CA LEU A 60 -7.99 17.47 -5.26
C LEU A 60 -8.81 18.59 -4.60
N GLU A 61 -10.12 18.41 -4.43
CA GLU A 61 -10.97 19.32 -3.63
C GLU A 61 -10.60 19.29 -2.15
N PHE A 62 -10.43 18.09 -1.58
CA PHE A 62 -9.90 17.94 -0.23
C PHE A 62 -8.54 18.62 -0.08
N LEU A 63 -7.64 18.41 -1.05
CA LEU A 63 -6.30 18.97 -1.02
C LEU A 63 -6.31 20.50 -1.08
N SER A 64 -7.16 21.11 -1.90
CA SER A 64 -7.25 22.58 -1.98
C SER A 64 -7.78 23.21 -0.70
N ARG A 65 -8.66 22.51 0.02
CA ARG A 65 -9.20 22.97 1.31
C ARG A 65 -8.22 22.78 2.47
N GLU A 66 -7.67 21.58 2.64
CA GLU A 66 -6.89 21.21 3.82
C GLU A 66 -5.38 21.47 3.66
N PHE A 67 -4.88 21.42 2.42
CA PHE A 67 -3.45 21.61 2.10
C PHE A 67 -3.27 22.56 0.90
N PRO A 68 -3.76 23.81 0.97
CA PRO A 68 -3.76 24.74 -0.17
C PRO A 68 -2.34 25.00 -0.74
N HIS A 69 -1.32 24.94 0.11
CA HIS A 69 0.09 25.08 -0.28
C HIS A 69 0.60 23.93 -1.17
N LEU A 70 -0.11 22.80 -1.24
CA LEU A 70 0.24 21.66 -2.09
C LEU A 70 -0.48 21.68 -3.44
N SER A 71 -1.56 22.44 -3.62
CA SER A 71 -2.40 22.38 -4.82
C SER A 71 -1.64 22.66 -6.11
N ALA A 72 -0.84 23.73 -6.15
CA ALA A 72 -0.01 24.06 -7.32
C ALA A 72 1.02 22.96 -7.63
N ARG A 73 1.62 22.39 -6.59
CA ARG A 73 2.58 21.28 -6.72
C ARG A 73 1.90 20.03 -7.26
N TYR A 74 0.68 19.73 -6.84
CA TYR A 74 -0.05 18.55 -7.30
C TYR A 74 -0.41 18.64 -8.79
N GLY A 75 -0.74 19.83 -9.30
CA GLY A 75 -0.97 20.03 -10.73
C GLY A 75 0.23 19.63 -11.60
N SER A 76 1.44 20.01 -11.18
CA SER A 76 2.67 19.63 -11.89
C SER A 76 3.12 18.19 -11.61
N LEU A 77 2.80 17.65 -10.43
CA LEU A 77 3.18 16.29 -10.04
C LEU A 77 2.28 15.21 -10.64
N TYR A 78 1.00 15.52 -10.86
CA TYR A 78 -0.03 14.62 -11.38
C TYR A 78 -0.68 15.17 -12.66
N ALA A 79 0.06 15.08 -13.76
CA ALA A 79 -0.48 15.36 -15.10
C ALA A 79 -1.48 14.28 -15.58
N GLY A 80 -1.48 13.12 -14.93
CA GLY A 80 -2.44 12.04 -15.15
C GLY A 80 -2.66 11.27 -13.86
N LYS A 81 -2.97 9.97 -13.99
CA LYS A 81 -3.35 9.15 -12.83
C LYS A 81 -2.22 8.83 -11.85
N TYR A 82 -0.98 8.78 -12.33
CA TYR A 82 0.19 8.52 -11.49
C TYR A 82 1.04 9.78 -11.32
N ALA A 83 1.79 9.82 -10.21
CA ALA A 83 2.81 10.85 -10.00
C ALA A 83 3.89 10.75 -11.09
N ARG A 84 4.54 11.88 -11.41
CA ARG A 84 5.70 11.92 -12.30
C ARG A 84 6.73 10.84 -11.92
N LYS A 85 7.25 10.14 -12.94
CA LYS A 85 8.19 9.01 -12.77
C LYS A 85 9.40 9.36 -11.90
N SER A 86 9.98 10.54 -12.07
CA SER A 86 11.14 11.00 -11.29
C SER A 86 10.84 11.06 -9.79
N TYR A 87 9.62 11.44 -9.40
CA TYR A 87 9.21 11.46 -8.01
C TYR A 87 9.00 10.04 -7.47
N ALA A 88 8.39 9.15 -8.26
CA ALA A 88 8.22 7.75 -7.89
C ALA A 88 9.56 7.04 -7.65
N VAL A 89 10.55 7.29 -8.52
CA VAL A 89 11.92 6.78 -8.36
C VAL A 89 12.57 7.28 -7.07
N GLN A 90 12.45 8.57 -6.75
CA GLN A 90 12.99 9.14 -5.52
C GLN A 90 12.38 8.50 -4.27
N VAL A 91 11.04 8.38 -4.21
CA VAL A 91 10.37 7.74 -3.07
C VAL A 91 10.77 6.28 -2.94
N ARG A 92 10.87 5.55 -4.07
CA ARG A 92 11.33 4.17 -4.08
C ARG A 92 12.74 4.03 -3.51
N ALA A 93 13.68 4.87 -3.97
CA ALA A 93 15.07 4.87 -3.48
C ALA A 93 15.14 5.12 -1.96
N ILE A 94 14.35 6.06 -1.44
CA ILE A 94 14.27 6.33 0.00
C ILE A 94 13.77 5.09 0.74
N LEU A 95 12.67 4.48 0.28
CA LEU A 95 12.10 3.29 0.91
C LEU A 95 13.08 2.11 0.89
N ASP A 96 13.78 1.90 -0.22
CA ASP A 96 14.74 0.78 -0.35
C ASP A 96 15.93 0.98 0.58
N ALA A 97 16.47 2.21 0.68
CA ALA A 97 17.50 2.55 1.65
C ALA A 97 17.03 2.33 3.10
N LEU A 98 15.79 2.70 3.42
CA LEU A 98 15.22 2.49 4.76
C LEU A 98 14.99 1.00 5.06
N LYS A 99 14.50 0.22 4.09
CA LYS A 99 14.33 -1.23 4.24
C LYS A 99 15.65 -1.93 4.53
N GLN A 100 16.71 -1.54 3.81
CA GLN A 100 18.06 -2.04 4.06
C GLN A 100 18.54 -1.64 5.46
N ARG A 101 18.42 -0.36 5.82
CA ARG A 101 18.85 0.16 7.13
C ARG A 101 18.17 -0.55 8.31
N TYR A 102 16.88 -0.86 8.20
CA TYR A 102 16.10 -1.49 9.28
C TYR A 102 15.95 -3.00 9.13
N SER A 103 16.66 -3.63 8.17
CA SER A 103 16.65 -5.08 7.96
C SER A 103 15.24 -5.68 7.84
N VAL A 104 14.33 -5.00 7.14
CA VAL A 104 13.01 -5.55 6.82
C VAL A 104 13.19 -6.65 5.76
N ARG A 105 13.45 -7.88 6.20
CA ARG A 105 13.73 -9.02 5.33
C ARG A 105 12.44 -9.68 4.88
N GLN A 106 12.25 -9.80 3.56
CA GLN A 106 11.40 -10.83 2.97
C GLN A 106 11.98 -12.21 3.31
N PRO A 107 11.30 -13.07 4.10
CA PRO A 107 11.62 -14.48 4.06
C PRO A 107 11.36 -14.98 2.63
N PRO A 108 12.09 -15.99 2.15
CA PRO A 108 11.77 -16.62 0.88
C PRO A 108 10.28 -16.98 0.91
N MET A 109 9.56 -16.62 -0.16
CA MET A 109 8.16 -16.96 -0.30
C MET A 109 8.07 -18.47 -0.14
N ARG A 110 7.47 -18.95 0.96
CA ARG A 110 7.14 -20.37 1.06
C ARG A 110 6.25 -20.66 -0.14
N ALA A 111 6.65 -21.64 -0.95
CA ALA A 111 5.77 -22.14 -1.99
C ALA A 111 4.41 -22.38 -1.34
N VAL A 112 3.37 -21.76 -1.88
CA VAL A 112 2.00 -22.10 -1.50
C VAL A 112 1.89 -23.58 -1.85
N GLN A 113 1.89 -24.46 -0.85
CA GLN A 113 1.45 -25.83 -1.07
C GLN A 113 -0.01 -25.70 -1.46
N ASP A 114 -0.34 -26.10 -2.67
CA ASP A 114 -1.69 -26.06 -3.19
C ASP A 114 -2.54 -26.93 -2.25
N VAL A 115 -3.35 -26.30 -1.41
CA VAL A 115 -4.19 -27.01 -0.43
C VAL A 115 -5.40 -27.65 -1.13
N ASN A 116 -5.46 -27.58 -2.45
CA ASN A 116 -6.56 -28.03 -3.31
C ASN A 116 -6.22 -29.25 -4.18
N SER A 117 -5.16 -30.01 -3.89
CA SER A 117 -4.86 -31.26 -4.64
C SER A 117 -5.83 -32.43 -4.38
N GLU A 118 -6.97 -32.21 -3.73
CA GLU A 118 -8.06 -33.19 -3.72
C GLU A 118 -9.11 -32.80 -4.77
N ASP A 119 -9.08 -33.54 -5.88
CA ASP A 119 -10.08 -33.60 -6.96
C ASP A 119 -11.51 -33.53 -6.40
N HIS A 120 -12.06 -32.31 -6.30
CA HIS A 120 -13.47 -32.09 -6.00
C HIS A 120 -14.19 -31.90 -7.33
N PRO A 121 -15.08 -32.82 -7.75
CA PRO A 121 -15.86 -32.63 -8.95
C PRO A 121 -16.70 -31.36 -8.82
N ALA A 122 -16.64 -30.52 -9.86
CA ALA A 122 -17.31 -29.23 -9.91
C ALA A 122 -18.83 -29.39 -9.85
N GLU A 123 -19.41 -29.29 -8.65
CA GLU A 123 -20.80 -28.88 -8.51
C GLU A 123 -20.84 -27.34 -8.45
N GLU A 124 -21.32 -26.76 -9.53
CA GLU A 124 -21.56 -25.33 -9.71
C GLU A 124 -22.66 -24.86 -8.73
N ARG A 125 -22.26 -24.60 -7.48
CA ARG A 125 -23.12 -23.86 -6.55
C ARG A 125 -23.11 -22.39 -6.96
N GLN A 126 -24.16 -22.02 -7.69
CA GLN A 126 -24.49 -20.65 -8.04
C GLN A 126 -24.73 -19.85 -6.74
N LEU A 127 -23.68 -19.16 -6.27
CA LEU A 127 -23.75 -18.28 -5.11
C LEU A 127 -24.50 -17.01 -5.54
N GLU A 128 -25.78 -16.91 -5.18
CA GLU A 128 -26.50 -15.64 -5.26
C GLU A 128 -25.77 -14.58 -4.42
N GLN A 129 -25.19 -13.58 -5.08
CA GLN A 129 -24.64 -12.41 -4.42
C GLN A 129 -25.80 -11.64 -3.78
N GLY A 130 -25.99 -11.84 -2.48
CA GLY A 130 -26.97 -11.11 -1.68
C GLY A 130 -26.81 -9.60 -1.87
N ARG A 131 -27.88 -8.94 -2.34
CA ARG A 131 -27.96 -7.50 -2.56
C ARG A 131 -27.95 -6.77 -1.21
N PHE A 132 -26.83 -6.14 -0.85
CA PHE A 132 -26.72 -5.34 0.38
C PHE A 132 -27.35 -3.94 0.18
N PRO A 133 -28.37 -3.55 0.98
CA PRO A 133 -28.97 -2.23 0.87
C PRO A 133 -28.18 -1.21 1.71
N TRP A 134 -27.48 -0.29 1.04
CA TRP A 134 -26.78 0.82 1.69
C TRP A 134 -27.68 2.06 1.74
N HIS A 135 -28.58 2.13 2.73
CA HIS A 135 -29.24 3.39 3.10
C HIS A 135 -29.50 3.43 4.61
N GLN A 136 -28.93 4.44 5.28
CA GLN A 136 -29.63 5.42 6.13
C GLN A 136 -28.78 6.68 6.24
#